data_AF-A0A4R2PDR4-F1
#
_entry.id   AF-A0A4R2PDR4-F1
#
_cell.length_a   1.000
_cell.length_b   1.000
_cell.length_c   1.000
_cell.angle_alpha   90.00
_cell.angle_beta   90.00
_cell.angle_gamma   90.00
#
_symmetry.space_group_name_H-M   'P 1'
#
loop_
_entity.id
_entity.type
_entity.pdbx_description
1 polymer ?
#
loop_
_entity_poly.entity_id
_entity_poly.type
_entity_poly.pdbx_seq_one_letter_code
_entity_poly.pdbx_strand_id
1 'polypeptide(L)'
;MGVSVAICPDGAEPAGRRAQALAFITSYLVRTGHSPSIGDIAAGLGVGRTRAKALVHQLATLKMIDRVPGSQRAISVPGLFEQLVVEKLRQEGWKVDRDIEVEPCPQEHLSLVAILEHVPAIAVGGSGDQQQ
;
A
#
# COMPACT_ATOMS: atom_id res chain seq x y z
N MET A 1 17.70 12.90 16.96
CA MET A 1 17.14 11.72 17.67
C MET A 1 16.41 10.87 16.64
N GLY A 2 17.09 9.88 16.04
CA GLY A 2 16.52 9.05 14.99
C GLY A 2 15.77 7.87 15.60
N VAL A 3 14.45 7.80 15.35
CA VAL A 3 13.61 6.69 15.82
C VAL A 3 13.94 5.45 15.00
N SER A 4 14.46 4.42 15.68
CA SER A 4 14.64 3.08 15.11
C SER A 4 13.26 2.42 14.98
N VAL A 5 12.65 2.59 13.81
CA VAL A 5 11.49 1.79 13.41
C VAL A 5 12.00 0.39 13.10
N ALA A 6 11.81 -0.52 14.06
CA ALA A 6 12.04 -1.94 13.87
C ALA A 6 10.80 -2.53 13.17
N ILE A 7 10.75 -2.41 11.84
CA ILE A 7 9.92 -3.32 11.04
C ILE A 7 10.59 -4.68 11.11
N CYS A 8 10.35 -5.38 12.22
CA CYS A 8 10.55 -6.81 12.29
C CYS A 8 9.28 -7.43 11.67
N PRO A 9 9.34 -8.01 10.46
CA PRO A 9 8.27 -8.92 10.06
C PRO A 9 8.33 -10.08 11.05
N ASP A 10 7.29 -10.13 11.89
CA ASP A 10 6.81 -11.25 12.69
C ASP A 10 7.64 -12.56 12.60
N GLY A 11 8.35 -12.88 13.68
CA GLY A 11 8.60 -14.26 14.14
C GLY A 11 9.43 -15.23 13.30
N ALA A 12 9.89 -14.91 12.09
CA ALA A 12 10.65 -15.83 11.26
C ALA A 12 12.16 -15.53 11.33
N GLU A 13 12.91 -16.30 12.11
CA GLU A 13 14.34 -16.52 11.84
C GLU A 13 14.48 -16.72 10.32
N PRO A 14 15.21 -15.88 9.58
CA PRO A 14 15.24 -15.96 8.13
C PRO A 14 15.87 -17.30 7.76
N ALA A 15 15.02 -18.30 7.48
CA ALA A 15 15.41 -19.67 7.16
C ALA A 15 16.10 -19.67 5.79
N GLY A 16 17.36 -19.25 5.77
CA GLY A 16 18.20 -19.17 4.59
C GLY A 16 18.85 -17.80 4.36
N ARG A 17 20.03 -17.84 3.73
CA ARG A 17 20.84 -16.66 3.39
C ARG A 17 20.11 -15.61 2.53
N ARG A 18 19.09 -16.02 1.76
CA ARG A 18 18.26 -15.13 0.95
C ARG A 18 17.35 -14.25 1.82
N ALA A 19 16.66 -14.85 2.78
CA ALA A 19 15.80 -14.12 3.71
C ALA A 19 16.63 -13.17 4.60
N GLN A 20 17.84 -13.60 4.99
CA GLN A 20 18.78 -12.75 5.72
C GLN A 20 19.23 -11.54 4.89
N ALA A 21 19.48 -11.73 3.60
CA ALA A 21 19.82 -10.65 2.68
C ALA A 21 18.65 -9.66 2.49
N LEU A 22 17.42 -10.16 2.38
CA LEU A 22 16.23 -9.31 2.29
C LEU A 22 16.04 -8.49 3.58
N ALA A 23 16.10 -9.12 4.75
CA ALA A 23 15.98 -8.46 6.04
C ALA A 23 17.08 -7.39 6.24
N PHE A 24 18.30 -7.66 5.80
CA PHE A 24 19.38 -6.68 5.80
C PHE A 24 19.07 -5.49 4.88
N ILE A 25 18.63 -5.73 3.65
CA ILE A 25 18.30 -4.65 2.69
C ILE A 25 17.17 -3.77 3.24
N THR A 26 16.11 -4.39 3.77
CA THR A 26 14.98 -3.69 4.39
C THR A 26 15.44 -2.82 5.56
N SER A 27 16.15 -3.40 6.53
CA SER A 27 16.64 -2.65 7.70
C SER A 27 17.62 -1.53 7.32
N TYR A 28 18.46 -1.75 6.30
CA TYR A 28 19.36 -0.71 5.79
C TYR A 28 18.59 0.47 5.17
N LEU A 29 17.57 0.18 4.35
CA LEU A 29 16.71 1.18 3.74
C LEU A 29 15.97 2.00 4.79
N VAL A 30 15.39 1.35 5.81
CA VAL A 30 14.68 2.02 6.90
C VAL A 30 15.62 2.96 7.68
N ARG A 31 16.84 2.50 7.97
CA ARG A 31 17.80 3.26 8.78
C ARG A 31 18.44 4.43 8.04
N THR A 32 18.79 4.23 6.78
CA THR A 32 19.60 5.21 6.03
C THR A 32 18.79 6.02 5.03
N GLY A 33 17.60 5.55 4.63
CA GLY A 33 16.81 6.14 3.55
C GLY A 33 17.41 5.96 2.15
N HIS A 34 18.51 5.21 2.02
CA HIS A 34 19.25 5.05 0.76
C HIS A 34 19.41 3.57 0.41
N SER A 35 19.42 3.27 -0.89
CA SER A 35 19.64 1.91 -1.37
C SER A 35 21.06 1.42 -1.04
N PRO A 36 21.21 0.22 -0.45
CA PRO A 36 22.51 -0.36 -0.17
C PRO A 36 23.23 -0.75 -1.46
N SER A 37 24.56 -0.63 -1.48
CA SER A 37 25.38 -1.17 -2.56
C SER A 37 25.65 -2.67 -2.36
N ILE A 38 26.14 -3.34 -3.41
CA ILE A 38 26.63 -4.74 -3.30
C ILE A 38 27.73 -4.88 -2.25
N GLY A 39 28.56 -3.82 -2.07
CA GLY A 39 29.60 -3.79 -1.05
C GLY A 39 29.03 -3.75 0.36
N ASP A 40 27.98 -2.95 0.58
CA ASP A 40 27.30 -2.85 1.89
C ASP A 40 26.60 -4.16 2.25
N ILE A 41 25.98 -4.81 1.27
CA ILE A 41 25.32 -6.12 1.43
C ILE A 41 26.37 -7.20 1.76
N ALA A 42 27.50 -7.20 1.05
CA ALA A 42 28.61 -8.12 1.30
C ALA A 42 29.18 -7.94 2.73
N ALA A 43 29.39 -6.68 3.14
CA ALA A 43 29.88 -6.35 4.48
C ALA A 43 28.87 -6.72 5.57
N GLY A 44 27.59 -6.42 5.36
CA GLY A 44 26.52 -6.71 6.32
C GLY A 44 26.25 -8.20 6.52
N LEU A 45 26.40 -9.02 5.48
CA LEU A 45 26.17 -10.47 5.54
C LEU A 45 27.44 -11.29 5.79
N GLY A 46 28.62 -10.66 5.78
CA GLY A 46 29.92 -11.33 5.89
C GLY A 46 30.20 -12.29 4.72
N VAL A 47 29.80 -11.93 3.49
CA VAL A 47 29.96 -12.78 2.30
C VAL A 47 30.78 -12.08 1.21
N GLY A 48 31.43 -12.84 0.34
CA GLY A 48 32.15 -12.29 -0.80
C GLY A 48 31.21 -11.54 -1.78
N ARG A 49 31.75 -10.53 -2.48
CA ARG A 49 30.99 -9.68 -3.44
C ARG A 49 30.24 -10.50 -4.50
N THR A 50 30.85 -11.57 -5.02
CA THR A 50 30.22 -12.48 -5.99
C THR A 50 28.99 -13.18 -5.42
N ARG A 51 29.07 -13.63 -4.17
CA ARG A 51 27.96 -14.28 -3.45
C ARG A 51 26.84 -13.28 -3.18
N ALA A 52 27.18 -12.06 -2.74
CA ALA A 52 26.21 -10.98 -2.55
C ALA A 52 25.47 -10.64 -3.86
N LYS A 53 26.21 -10.54 -4.98
CA LYS A 53 25.62 -10.30 -6.30
C LYS A 53 24.65 -11.42 -6.72
N ALA A 54 25.01 -12.69 -6.46
CA ALA A 54 24.13 -13.82 -6.73
C ALA A 54 22.86 -13.79 -5.88
N LEU A 55 22.97 -13.46 -4.58
CA LEU A 55 21.81 -13.33 -3.69
C LEU A 55 20.87 -12.21 -4.14
N VAL A 56 21.42 -11.03 -4.47
CA VAL A 56 20.64 -9.91 -5.02
C VAL A 56 19.98 -10.29 -6.33
N HIS A 57 20.69 -11.00 -7.22
CA HIS A 57 20.09 -11.45 -8.47
C HIS A 57 18.92 -12.42 -8.22
N GLN A 58 19.07 -13.38 -7.30
CA GLN A 58 18.01 -14.31 -6.92
C GLN A 58 16.80 -13.59 -6.33
N LEU A 59 17.02 -12.59 -5.48
CA LEU A 59 15.93 -11.77 -4.91
C LEU A 59 15.20 -10.98 -6.00
N ALA A 60 15.92 -10.45 -6.99
CA ALA A 60 15.32 -9.76 -8.12
C ALA A 60 14.51 -10.69 -9.03
N THR A 61 15.02 -11.91 -9.28
CA THR A 61 14.28 -12.94 -10.03
C THR A 61 12.98 -13.32 -9.34
N LEU A 62 12.98 -13.35 -8.01
CA LEU A 62 11.80 -13.64 -7.19
C LEU A 62 10.86 -12.43 -7.02
N LYS A 63 11.16 -11.30 -7.66
CA LYS A 63 10.42 -10.03 -7.53
C LYS A 63 10.28 -9.53 -6.08
N MET A 64 11.20 -9.93 -5.20
CA MET A 64 11.27 -9.42 -3.83
C MET A 64 11.97 -8.05 -3.77
N ILE A 65 12.80 -7.76 -4.76
CA ILE A 65 13.46 -6.47 -4.94
C ILE A 65 13.41 -6.07 -6.42
N ASP A 66 13.25 -4.78 -6.66
CA ASP A 66 13.40 -4.19 -7.98
C ASP A 66 14.78 -3.54 -8.10
N ARG A 67 15.38 -3.71 -9.28
CA ARG A 67 16.66 -3.09 -9.61
C ARG A 67 16.57 -2.37 -10.94
N VAL A 68 16.89 -1.08 -10.93
CA VAL A 68 17.03 -0.30 -12.17
C VAL A 68 18.38 -0.65 -12.83
N PRO A 69 18.40 -1.18 -14.07
CA PRO A 69 19.64 -1.46 -14.78
C PRO A 69 20.41 -0.15 -15.01
N GLY A 70 21.73 -0.18 -14.76
CA GLY A 70 22.63 0.98 -14.94
C GLY A 70 22.92 1.80 -13.68
N SER A 71 22.15 1.64 -12.60
CA SER A 71 22.46 2.30 -11.31
C SER A 71 23.19 1.36 -10.36
N GLN A 72 24.28 1.85 -9.76
CA GLN A 72 25.00 1.15 -8.69
C GLN A 72 24.21 1.13 -7.37
N ARG A 73 23.23 2.04 -7.22
CA ARG A 73 22.46 2.29 -5.99
C ARG A 73 20.96 2.48 -6.27
N ALA A 74 20.34 1.50 -6.92
CA ALA A 74 18.89 1.47 -7.12
C ALA A 74 18.37 0.07 -6.82
N ILE A 75 18.40 -0.29 -5.54
CA ILE A 75 17.69 -1.47 -5.01
C ILE A 75 16.48 -0.92 -4.26
N SER A 76 15.30 -1.24 -4.74
CA SER A 76 14.03 -0.85 -4.14
C SER A 76 13.30 -2.12 -3.71
N VAL A 77 12.67 -2.09 -2.54
CA VAL A 77 11.78 -3.17 -2.10
C VAL A 77 10.35 -2.72 -2.43
N PRO A 78 9.62 -3.41 -3.31
CA PRO A 78 8.23 -3.07 -3.62
C PRO A 78 7.37 -3.02 -2.36
N GLY A 79 6.54 -1.98 -2.22
CA GLY A 79 5.62 -1.83 -1.09
C GLY A 79 6.26 -1.46 0.25
N LEU A 80 7.59 -1.50 0.41
CA LEU A 80 8.25 -1.13 1.68
C LEU A 80 8.02 0.34 2.03
N PHE A 81 8.07 1.23 1.04
CA PHE A 81 7.82 2.65 1.27
C PHE A 81 6.37 2.91 1.72
N GLU A 82 5.40 2.26 1.06
CA GLU A 82 3.98 2.35 1.45
C GLU A 82 3.76 1.86 2.89
N GLN A 83 4.35 0.72 3.25
CA GLN A 83 4.29 0.19 4.62
C GLN A 83 4.87 1.17 5.64
N LEU A 84 6.02 1.77 5.33
CA LEU A 84 6.69 2.72 6.21
C LEU A 84 5.87 4.00 6.40
N VAL A 85 5.20 4.47 5.34
CA VAL A 85 4.27 5.61 5.41
C VAL A 85 3.05 5.25 6.26
N VAL A 86 2.44 4.08 6.07
CA VAL A 86 1.30 3.61 6.87
C VAL A 86 1.69 3.52 8.35
N GLU A 87 2.86 2.97 8.67
CA GLU A 87 3.33 2.86 10.05
C GLU A 87 3.60 4.23 10.68
N LYS A 88 4.18 5.17 9.93
CA LYS A 88 4.35 6.56 10.38
C LYS A 88 3.02 7.26 10.66
N LEU A 89 2.04 7.11 9.77
CA LEU A 89 0.70 7.67 9.97
C LEU A 89 0.05 7.11 11.24
N ARG A 90 0.18 5.79 11.48
CA ARG A 90 -0.29 5.16 12.72
C ARG A 90 0.42 5.69 13.97
N GLN A 91 1.74 5.91 13.91
CA GLN A 91 2.50 6.50 15.02
C GLN A 91 2.05 7.93 15.34
N GLU A 92 1.64 8.68 14.32
CA GLU A 92 1.08 10.03 14.46
C GLU A 92 -0.40 10.01 14.91
N GLY A 93 -1.00 8.84 15.12
CA GLY A 93 -2.37 8.66 15.59
C GLY A 93 -3.44 8.68 14.49
N TRP A 94 -3.03 8.69 13.23
CA TRP A 94 -3.96 8.58 12.10
C TRP A 94 -4.43 7.13 11.93
N LYS A 95 -5.73 6.94 11.69
CA LYS A 95 -6.28 5.65 11.24
C LYS A 95 -6.17 5.56 9.73
N VAL A 96 -5.54 4.50 9.23
CA VAL A 96 -5.41 4.21 7.80
C VAL A 96 -6.53 3.26 7.40
N ASP A 97 -7.08 3.34 6.19
CA ASP A 97 -8.23 2.54 5.73
C ASP A 97 -8.16 1.04 6.04
N ARG A 98 -6.95 0.45 6.06
CA ARG A 98 -6.76 -0.97 6.44
C ARG A 98 -7.10 -1.29 7.90
N ASP A 99 -7.14 -0.29 8.77
CA ASP A 99 -7.51 -0.39 10.18
C ASP A 99 -8.99 -0.09 10.42
N ILE A 100 -9.71 0.33 9.37
CA ILE A 100 -11.13 0.63 9.44
C ILE A 100 -11.87 -0.63 8.99
N GLU A 101 -12.36 -1.40 9.97
CA GLU A 101 -13.40 -2.39 9.69
C GLU A 101 -14.64 -1.61 9.24
N VAL A 102 -14.94 -1.66 7.93
CA VAL A 102 -16.20 -1.14 7.40
C VAL A 102 -17.28 -2.08 7.89
N GLU A 103 -17.86 -1.79 9.05
CA GLU A 103 -19.12 -2.43 9.41
C GLU A 103 -20.13 -2.15 8.28
N PRO A 104 -20.78 -3.18 7.72
CA PRO A 104 -21.83 -2.97 6.73
C PRO A 104 -22.92 -2.15 7.43
N CYS A 105 -23.03 -0.88 7.07
CA CYS A 105 -24.01 0.02 7.65
C CYS A 105 -25.41 -0.60 7.43
N PRO A 106 -26.11 -1.02 8.50
CA PRO A 106 -27.42 -1.63 8.33
C PRO A 106 -28.37 -0.55 7.79
N GLN A 107 -28.74 -0.65 6.51
CA GLN A 107 -29.78 0.19 5.87
C GLN A 107 -31.20 -0.18 6.37
N GLU A 108 -31.35 -0.54 7.64
CA GLU A 108 -32.59 -1.10 8.19
C GLU A 108 -33.74 -0.08 8.26
N HIS A 109 -33.44 1.23 8.13
CA HIS A 109 -34.43 2.29 8.38
C HIS A 109 -34.43 3.44 7.37
N LEU A 110 -33.97 3.22 6.14
CA LEU A 110 -34.33 4.16 5.08
C LEU A 110 -35.79 3.92 4.71
N SER A 111 -36.69 4.73 5.27
CA SER A 111 -38.10 4.77 4.88
C SER A 111 -38.19 4.85 3.36
N LEU A 112 -38.83 3.83 2.77
CA LEU A 112 -39.09 3.73 1.34
C LEU A 112 -39.57 5.08 0.81
N VAL A 113 -38.84 5.62 -0.17
CA VAL A 113 -39.19 6.85 -0.88
C VAL A 113 -40.63 6.70 -1.36
N ALA A 114 -41.53 7.56 -0.88
CA ALA A 114 -42.89 7.60 -1.35
C ALA A 114 -42.85 7.79 -2.88
N ILE A 115 -43.41 6.84 -3.62
CA ILE A 115 -43.55 6.96 -5.07
C ILE A 115 -44.50 8.14 -5.31
N LEU A 116 -43.98 9.29 -5.72
CA LEU A 116 -44.79 10.42 -6.14
C LEU A 116 -45.35 10.09 -7.52
N GLU A 117 -46.61 9.67 -7.57
CA GLU A 117 -47.34 9.48 -8.81
C GLU A 117 -47.54 10.83 -9.50
N HIS A 118 -47.00 10.97 -10.71
CA HIS A 118 -47.14 12.18 -11.51
C HIS A 118 -48.59 12.30 -12.00
N VAL A 119 -49.33 13.28 -11.47
CA VAL A 119 -50.66 13.65 -11.96
C VAL A 119 -50.49 14.63 -13.13
N PRO A 120 -50.81 14.25 -14.38
CA PRO A 120 -50.79 15.19 -15.49
C PRO A 120 -51.91 16.24 -15.29
N ALA A 121 -51.62 17.49 -15.65
CA ALA A 121 -52.60 18.55 -15.63
C ALA A 121 -53.73 18.24 -16.63
N ILE A 122 -54.89 17.85 -16.11
CA ILE A 122 -56.12 17.76 -16.89
C ILE A 122 -56.50 19.17 -17.35
N ALA A 123 -56.43 19.42 -18.66
CA ALA A 123 -57.00 20.61 -19.28
C ALA A 123 -58.53 20.55 -19.19
N VAL A 124 -59.09 20.95 -18.05
CA VAL A 124 -60.53 21.17 -17.89
C VAL A 124 -60.82 22.65 -18.17
N GLY A 125 -61.13 22.92 -19.42
CA GLY A 125 -61.75 24.15 -19.89
C GLY A 125 -62.77 23.78 -20.96
N GLY A 126 -63.89 23.22 -20.52
CA GLY A 126 -65.00 22.87 -21.39
C GLY A 126 -65.71 24.11 -21.95
N SER A 127 -66.09 23.97 -23.23
CA SER A 127 -67.42 24.28 -23.78
C SER A 127 -67.97 25.72 -23.69
N GLY A 128 -68.31 26.29 -24.86
CA GLY A 128 -69.58 26.99 -24.98
C GLY A 128 -69.57 28.29 -25.79
N ASP A 129 -70.09 28.18 -27.02
CA ASP A 129 -71.07 29.09 -27.63
C ASP A 129 -70.65 30.38 -28.37
N GLN A 130 -70.84 30.29 -29.70
CA GLN A 130 -71.71 31.11 -30.56
C GLN A 130 -71.26 32.46 -31.17
N GLN A 131 -71.62 32.56 -32.46
CA GLN A 131 -71.88 33.73 -33.33
C GLN A 131 -70.70 34.46 -33.97
N GLN A 132 -70.52 34.27 -35.29
CA GLN A 132 -71.22 35.06 -36.32
C GLN A 132 -71.26 34.32 -37.66
#